data_AF-A0A496R474-F1
#
_entry.id   AF-A0A496R474-F1
#
_cell.length_a   1.000
_cell.length_b   1.000
_cell.length_c   1.000
_cell.angle_alpha   90.00
_cell.angle_beta   90.00
_cell.angle_gamma   90.00
#
_symmetry.space_group_name_H-M   'P 1'
#
loop_
_entity.id
_entity.type
_entity.pdbx_description
1 polymer ?
#
loop_
_entity_poly.entity_id
_entity_poly.type
_entity_poly.pdbx_seq_one_letter_code
_entity_poly.pdbx_strand_id
1 'polypeptide(L)'
;MRSRAVEGDWVRIHSVVLKPEDRAEHLPEDTRKVPLEMWNKGFLSLPESQKSAKVGDAVVVKTLTGRRISGTLVEINPAYTHSFGAYIPEISAAGNKLVSLFRSREGGPE
;
A
#
# COMPACT_ATOMS: atom_id res chain seq x y z
N MET A 1 -11.33 -15.37 5.69
CA MET A 1 -10.74 -14.18 5.05
C MET A 1 -11.35 -12.94 5.70
N ARG A 2 -10.56 -11.99 6.21
CA ARG A 2 -11.11 -10.76 6.82
C ARG A 2 -11.87 -9.96 5.75
N SER A 3 -13.08 -9.53 6.06
CA SER A 3 -13.94 -8.74 5.16
C SER A 3 -13.73 -7.23 5.30
N ARG A 4 -13.01 -6.80 6.33
CA ARG A 4 -12.69 -5.40 6.61
C ARG A 4 -11.27 -5.29 7.14
N ALA A 5 -10.58 -4.23 6.73
CA ALA A 5 -9.28 -3.85 7.22
C ALA A 5 -9.42 -2.83 8.36
N VAL A 6 -8.51 -2.86 9.32
CA VAL A 6 -8.43 -1.91 10.43
C VAL A 6 -7.09 -1.16 10.40
N GLU A 7 -6.96 -0.11 11.22
CA GLU A 7 -5.72 0.66 11.34
C GLU A 7 -4.51 -0.26 11.52
N GLY A 8 -3.47 -0.03 10.71
CA GLY A 8 -2.24 -0.81 10.76
C GLY A 8 -2.28 -2.17 10.06
N ASP A 9 -3.41 -2.60 9.46
CA ASP A 9 -3.41 -3.78 8.61
C ASP A 9 -2.54 -3.54 7.36
N TRP A 10 -1.82 -4.58 6.93
CA TRP A 10 -1.05 -4.53 5.68
C TRP A 10 -1.99 -4.79 4.50
N VAL A 11 -2.09 -3.81 3.61
CA VAL A 11 -3.06 -3.84 2.52
C VAL A 11 -2.41 -3.55 1.18
N ARG A 12 -3.08 -3.93 0.08
CA ARG A 12 -2.76 -3.47 -1.27
C ARG A 12 -3.79 -2.44 -1.70
N ILE A 13 -3.31 -1.33 -2.24
CA ILE A 13 -4.12 -0.32 -2.90
C ILE A 13 -3.85 -0.30 -4.40
N HIS A 14 -4.82 0.20 -5.15
CA HIS A 14 -4.73 0.49 -6.58
C HIS A 14 -5.07 1.96 -6.83
N SER A 15 -4.39 2.59 -7.78
CA SER A 15 -4.80 3.89 -8.29
C SER A 15 -4.40 4.06 -9.76
N VAL A 16 -5.16 4.88 -10.48
CA VAL A 16 -4.78 5.39 -11.80
C VAL A 16 -3.94 6.65 -11.56
N VAL A 17 -2.66 6.60 -11.92
CA VAL A 17 -1.70 7.70 -11.73
C VAL A 17 -1.80 8.71 -12.87
N LEU A 18 -1.96 8.22 -14.11
CA LEU A 18 -2.20 9.04 -15.30
C LEU A 18 -3.31 8.39 -16.10
N LYS A 19 -4.32 9.18 -16.49
CA LYS A 19 -5.31 8.73 -17.45
C LYS A 19 -4.71 8.73 -18.86
N PRO A 20 -5.29 8.04 -19.85
CA PRO A 20 -4.81 8.06 -21.24
C PRO A 20 -4.55 9.48 -21.78
N GLU A 21 -5.42 10.44 -21.43
CA GLU A 21 -5.29 11.84 -21.82
C GLU A 21 -4.11 12.58 -21.18
N ASP A 22 -3.61 12.11 -20.04
CA ASP A 22 -2.46 12.69 -19.32
C ASP A 22 -1.12 12.03 -19.76
N ARG A 23 -1.16 11.08 -20.71
CA ARG A 23 0.01 10.36 -21.21
C ARG A 23 0.80 11.23 -22.18
N ALA A 24 2.12 11.13 -22.13
CA ALA A 24 2.99 11.90 -23.01
C ALA A 24 2.74 11.55 -24.50
N GLU A 25 2.73 12.57 -25.36
CA GLU A 25 2.39 12.44 -26.78
C GLU A 25 3.36 11.54 -27.58
N HIS A 26 4.62 11.48 -27.16
CA HIS A 26 5.69 10.73 -27.83
C HIS A 26 5.70 9.23 -27.50
N LEU A 27 4.75 8.75 -26.69
CA LEU A 27 4.62 7.32 -26.40
C LEU A 27 4.07 6.56 -27.61
N PRO A 28 4.45 5.28 -27.79
CA PRO A 28 3.79 4.40 -28.76
C PRO A 28 2.28 4.40 -28.56
N GLU A 29 1.54 4.27 -29.66
CA GLU A 29 0.09 4.43 -29.68
C GLU A 29 -0.61 3.53 -28.64
N ASP A 30 -0.21 2.26 -28.56
CA ASP A 30 -0.79 1.29 -27.63
C ASP A 30 -0.59 1.70 -26.16
N THR A 31 0.59 2.24 -25.84
CA THR A 31 0.95 2.70 -24.48
C THR A 31 0.27 4.01 -24.10
N ARG A 32 -0.09 4.84 -25.09
CA ARG A 32 -0.79 6.12 -24.89
C ARG A 32 -2.29 5.93 -24.69
N LYS A 33 -2.88 4.88 -25.30
CA LYS A 33 -4.33 4.59 -25.21
C LYS A 33 -4.77 3.99 -23.87
N VAL A 34 -3.84 3.59 -23.01
CA VAL A 34 -4.15 2.94 -21.73
C VAL A 34 -3.66 3.78 -20.54
N PRO A 35 -4.35 3.71 -19.39
CA PRO A 35 -3.92 4.41 -18.18
C PRO A 35 -2.58 3.89 -17.64
N LEU A 36 -1.86 4.75 -16.92
CA LEU A 36 -0.79 4.32 -16.03
C LEU A 36 -1.39 3.97 -14.67
N GLU A 37 -1.39 2.69 -14.33
CA GLU A 37 -1.94 2.18 -13.09
C GLU A 37 -0.83 1.81 -12.10
N MET A 38 -1.08 2.04 -10.81
CA MET A 38 -0.18 1.70 -9.73
C MET A 38 -0.87 0.78 -8.74
N TRP A 39 -0.20 -0.32 -8.40
CA TRP A 39 -0.50 -1.10 -7.20
C TRP A 39 0.61 -0.89 -6.20
N ASN A 40 0.25 -0.56 -4.97
CA ASN A 40 1.21 -0.41 -3.89
C ASN A 40 0.71 -1.10 -2.63
N LYS A 41 1.64 -1.42 -1.72
CA LYS A 41 1.33 -2.00 -0.42
C LYS A 41 1.78 -1.07 0.69
N GLY A 42 1.02 -1.06 1.77
CA GLY A 42 1.33 -0.26 2.93
C GLY A 42 0.46 -0.61 4.12
N PHE A 43 0.80 -0.04 5.27
CA PHE A 43 -0.03 -0.11 6.47
C PHE A 43 -1.19 0.86 6.32
N LEU A 44 -2.41 0.36 6.47
CA LEU A 44 -3.63 1.15 6.38
C LEU A 44 -3.62 2.25 7.44
N SER A 45 -3.95 3.47 7.02
CA SER A 45 -4.12 4.64 7.89
C SER A 45 -5.50 5.24 7.69
N LEU A 46 -6.32 5.15 8.73
CA LEU A 46 -7.68 5.61 8.84
C LEU A 46 -7.74 6.86 9.73
N PRO A 47 -8.68 7.78 9.47
CA PRO A 47 -9.00 8.84 10.42
C PRO A 47 -9.64 8.25 11.68
N GLU A 48 -9.52 8.95 12.82
CA GLU A 48 -10.06 8.49 14.11
C GLU A 48 -11.58 8.22 14.08
N SER A 49 -12.31 8.91 13.20
CA SER A 49 -13.75 8.71 12.99
C SER A 49 -14.11 7.39 12.29
N GLN A 50 -13.13 6.68 11.70
CA GLN A 50 -13.35 5.48 10.92
C GLN A 50 -12.66 4.27 11.55
N LYS A 51 -13.46 3.28 11.98
CA LYS A 51 -12.95 2.07 12.63
C LYS A 51 -12.45 0.99 11.67
N SER A 52 -12.87 1.04 10.41
CA SER A 52 -12.55 0.01 9.42
C SER A 52 -12.76 0.50 7.98
N ALA A 53 -12.08 -0.12 7.03
CA ALA A 53 -12.31 0.04 5.58
C ALA A 53 -12.65 -1.31 4.92
N LYS A 54 -13.42 -1.25 3.84
CA LYS A 54 -13.77 -2.39 2.99
C LYS A 54 -13.00 -2.32 1.67
N VAL A 55 -12.82 -3.48 1.03
CA VAL A 55 -12.33 -3.53 -0.36
C VAL A 55 -13.28 -2.69 -1.24
N GLY A 56 -12.70 -1.82 -2.05
CA GLY A 56 -13.40 -0.79 -2.83
C GLY A 56 -13.37 0.61 -2.22
N ASP A 57 -13.06 0.75 -0.92
CA ASP A 57 -12.99 2.08 -0.29
C ASP A 57 -11.72 2.83 -0.70
N ALA A 58 -11.83 4.16 -0.83
CA ALA A 58 -10.66 5.04 -0.94
C ALA A 58 -9.98 5.15 0.42
N VAL A 59 -8.69 4.81 0.48
CA VAL A 59 -7.91 4.76 1.72
C VAL A 59 -6.54 5.39 1.52
N VAL A 60 -5.86 5.68 2.64
CA VAL A 60 -4.46 6.08 2.66
C VAL A 60 -3.65 4.96 3.30
N VAL A 61 -2.47 4.69 2.74
CA VAL A 61 -1.51 3.75 3.33
C VAL A 61 -0.18 4.44 3.62
N LYS A 62 0.50 4.01 4.68
CA LYS A 62 1.89 4.34 4.95
C LYS A 62 2.79 3.20 4.45
N THR A 63 3.63 3.49 3.48
CA THR A 63 4.61 2.53 2.93
C THR A 63 5.75 2.27 3.92
N LEU A 64 6.51 1.19 3.72
CA LEU A 64 7.69 0.86 4.54
C LEU A 64 8.77 1.95 4.52
N THR A 65 8.84 2.75 3.45
CA THR A 65 9.76 3.88 3.34
C THR A 65 9.17 5.19 3.90
N GLY A 66 8.00 5.14 4.55
CA GLY A 66 7.39 6.28 5.23
C GLY A 66 6.48 7.18 4.38
N ARG A 67 6.35 6.94 3.06
CA ARG A 67 5.45 7.73 2.20
C ARG A 67 3.99 7.43 2.51
N ARG A 68 3.13 8.46 2.49
CA ARG A 68 1.67 8.33 2.55
C ARG A 68 1.12 8.39 1.12
N ILE A 69 0.37 7.36 0.74
CA ILE A 69 -0.15 7.21 -0.63
C ILE A 69 -1.62 6.85 -0.55
N SER A 70 -2.45 7.50 -1.36
CA SER A 70 -3.89 7.23 -1.46
C SER A 70 -4.21 6.30 -2.62
N GLY A 71 -5.25 5.50 -2.46
CA GLY A 71 -5.77 4.64 -3.52
C GLY A 71 -6.98 3.83 -3.05
N THR A 72 -7.53 3.01 -3.94
CA THR A 72 -8.63 2.11 -3.64
C THR A 72 -8.10 0.85 -2.96
N LEU A 73 -8.65 0.47 -1.82
CA LEU A 73 -8.32 -0.78 -1.13
C LEU A 73 -8.74 -1.97 -2.00
N VAL A 74 -7.80 -2.80 -2.44
CA VAL A 74 -8.09 -3.97 -3.30
C VAL A 74 -7.86 -5.31 -2.61
N GLU A 75 -6.97 -5.37 -1.61
CA GLU A 75 -6.64 -6.62 -0.92
C GLU A 75 -6.17 -6.37 0.51
N ILE A 76 -6.57 -7.24 1.43
CA ILE A 76 -6.17 -7.23 2.84
C ILE A 76 -5.22 -8.40 3.07
N ASN A 77 -4.06 -8.14 3.69
CA ASN A 77 -3.01 -9.11 3.94
C ASN A 77 -2.59 -9.88 2.66
N PRO A 78 -2.19 -9.15 1.61
CA PRO A 78 -1.91 -9.74 0.30
C PRO A 78 -0.83 -10.82 0.37
N ALA A 79 -1.14 -12.01 -0.11
CA ALA A 79 -0.20 -13.14 -0.21
C ALA A 79 0.45 -13.20 -1.60
N TYR A 80 1.61 -13.84 -1.70
CA TYR A 80 2.18 -14.24 -3.00
C TYR A 80 1.76 -15.68 -3.28
N THR A 81 0.87 -15.85 -4.25
CA THR A 81 0.21 -17.13 -4.58
C THR A 81 1.15 -18.20 -5.13
N HIS A 82 2.32 -17.83 -5.63
CA HIS A 82 3.21 -18.76 -6.32
C HIS A 82 4.23 -19.49 -5.43
N SER A 83 4.59 -18.99 -4.24
CA SER A 83 5.74 -19.59 -3.52
C SER A 83 6.04 -19.10 -2.10
N PHE A 84 5.35 -18.10 -1.54
CA PHE A 84 5.77 -17.50 -0.24
C PHE A 84 4.73 -17.59 0.88
N GLY A 85 3.65 -18.33 0.66
CA GLY A 85 2.60 -18.54 1.66
C GLY A 85 1.77 -17.28 1.96
N ALA A 86 0.97 -17.38 3.01
CA ALA A 86 0.13 -16.29 3.48
C ALA A 86 0.96 -15.18 4.14
N TYR A 87 0.44 -13.95 4.10
CA TYR A 87 1.01 -12.88 4.92
C TYR A 87 0.80 -13.17 6.41
N ILE A 88 1.88 -13.12 7.19
CA ILE A 88 1.91 -13.34 8.64
C ILE A 88 2.17 -11.99 9.34
N PRO A 89 1.14 -11.33 9.92
CA PRO A 89 1.27 -10.00 10.51
C PRO A 89 2.34 -9.91 11.61
N GLU A 90 2.48 -10.96 12.42
CA GLU A 90 3.40 -11.02 13.55
C GLU A 90 4.86 -10.90 13.12
N ILE A 91 5.23 -11.52 11.99
CA ILE A 91 6.58 -11.45 11.42
C ILE A 91 6.88 -10.02 10.97
N SER A 92 5.93 -9.39 10.28
CA SER A 92 6.08 -8.01 9.83
C SER A 92 6.19 -7.04 11.01
N ALA A 93 5.38 -7.22 12.06
CA ALA A 93 5.41 -6.40 13.26
C ALA A 93 6.77 -6.51 13.99
N ALA A 94 7.28 -7.73 14.17
CA ALA A 94 8.58 -7.97 14.78
C ALA A 94 9.73 -7.32 13.97
N GLY A 95 9.73 -7.51 12.65
CA GLY A 95 10.72 -6.92 11.76
C GLY A 95 10.71 -5.39 11.80
N ASN A 96 9.53 -4.77 11.72
CA ASN A 96 9.38 -3.31 11.80
C ASN A 96 9.88 -2.74 13.13
N LYS A 97 9.56 -3.41 14.25
CA LYS A 97 10.04 -3.01 15.58
C LYS A 97 11.55 -3.07 15.67
N LEU A 98 12.17 -4.12 15.14
CA LEU A 98 13.62 -4.28 15.14
C LEU A 98 14.30 -3.18 14.30
N VAL A 99 13.79 -2.92 13.09
CA VAL A 99 14.29 -1.83 12.23
C VAL A 99 14.16 -0.47 12.91
N SER A 100 13.02 -0.21 13.56
CA SER A 100 12.80 1.03 14.32
C SER A 100 13.83 1.19 15.45
N LEU A 101 14.12 0.12 16.18
CA LEU A 101 15.11 0.13 17.26
C LEU A 101 16.51 0.48 16.73
N PHE A 102 16.93 -0.13 15.62
CA PHE A 102 18.22 0.19 15.00
C PHE A 102 18.32 1.66 14.59
N ARG A 103 17.28 2.18 13.92
CA ARG A 103 17.23 3.60 13.51
C ARG A 103 17.30 4.56 14.69
N SER A 104 16.65 4.22 15.81
CA SER A 104 16.68 5.06 17.03
C SER A 104 18.02 5.07 17.77
N ARG A 105 18.86 4.03 17.62
CA ARG A 105 20.15 3.90 18.33
C ARG A 105 21.32 4.53 17.61
N GLU A 106 21.24 4.68 16.29
CA GLU A 106 22.33 5.24 15.46
C GLU A 106 22.25 6.76 15.23
N GLY A 107 21.28 7.49 15.81
CA GLY A 107 21.13 8.92 15.53
C GLY A 107 20.80 9.21 14.06
N GLY A 108 19.88 8.46 13.46
CA GLY A 108 19.41 8.68 12.08
C GLY A 108 18.43 9.86 11.93
N PRO A 109 18.34 10.48 10.74
CA PRO A 109 18.07 11.92 10.56
C PRO A 109 16.58 12.31 10.70
N GLU A 110 16.39 13.63 10.88
CA GLU A 110 15.11 14.36 10.79
C GLU A 110 14.29 14.03 9.53
#